data_AF-A0A7S1BB34-F1
#
_entry.id   AF-A0A7S1BB34-F1
#
_cell.length_a   1.000
_cell.length_b   1.000
_cell.length_c   1.000
_cell.angle_alpha   90.00
_cell.angle_beta   90.00
_cell.angle_gamma   90.00
#
_symmetry.space_group_name_H-M   'P 1'
#
loop_
_entity.id
_entity.type
_entity.pdbx_description
1 polymer ?
#
loop_
_entity_poly.entity_id
_entity_poly.type
_entity_poly.pdbx_seq_one_letter_code
_entity_poly.pdbx_strand_id
1 'polypeptide(L)'
;RGGFGFPPPNVVCVHTALGACAGAPGYGRAAARVLRAAEKGRLGGDARPDRRLYRQVLAAMAGDGDVSGAAEMLRGMGGRRGEDKEAPPTKREVEPDAACRDVVVAALCDRAGGPEEVRQAFELCKHMTEKKGIPLGPKILRLLATAVARTGDERRALEVLRDMGGRKME
;
A
#
# COMPACT_ATOMS: atom_id res chain seq x y z
N ARG A 1 -35.93 -16.76 22.59
CA ARG A 1 -34.45 -16.86 22.61
C ARG A 1 -33.88 -15.46 22.46
N GLY A 2 -33.48 -14.80 23.55
CA GLY A 2 -32.80 -13.51 23.46
C GLY A 2 -31.34 -13.74 23.09
N GLY A 3 -30.96 -13.46 21.84
CA GLY A 3 -29.56 -13.45 21.47
C GLY A 3 -28.88 -12.22 22.07
N PHE A 4 -27.71 -12.39 22.70
CA PHE A 4 -26.82 -11.29 23.02
C PHE A 4 -26.28 -10.71 21.70
N GLY A 5 -27.07 -9.82 21.09
CA GLY A 5 -26.66 -9.05 19.93
C GLY A 5 -25.65 -7.99 20.37
N PHE A 6 -24.36 -8.29 20.20
CA PHE A 6 -23.35 -7.25 20.29
C PHE A 6 -23.69 -6.14 19.27
N PRO A 7 -23.54 -4.85 19.64
CA PRO A 7 -23.76 -3.77 18.70
C PRO A 7 -22.79 -3.90 17.53
N PRO A 8 -23.17 -3.44 16.31
CA PRO A 8 -22.27 -3.50 15.17
C PRO A 8 -20.96 -2.76 15.48
N PRO A 9 -19.79 -3.30 15.06
CA PRO A 9 -18.50 -2.72 15.36
C PRO A 9 -18.40 -1.31 14.80
N ASN A 10 -17.99 -0.38 15.65
CA ASN A 10 -17.71 0.99 15.24
C ASN A 10 -16.26 1.13 14.73
N VAL A 11 -15.89 2.33 14.30
CA VAL A 11 -14.54 2.62 13.79
C VAL A 11 -13.44 2.27 14.81
N VAL A 12 -13.67 2.46 16.11
CA VAL A 12 -12.71 2.12 17.17
C VAL A 12 -12.50 0.61 17.24
N CYS A 13 -13.57 -0.20 17.18
CA CYS A 13 -13.46 -1.66 17.14
C CYS A 13 -12.60 -2.13 15.96
N VAL A 14 -12.80 -1.55 14.77
CA VAL A 14 -12.02 -1.87 13.57
C VAL A 14 -10.56 -1.41 13.70
N HIS A 15 -10.30 -0.22 14.27
CA HIS A 15 -8.94 0.23 14.58
C HIS A 15 -8.22 -0.66 15.59
N THR A 16 -8.90 -1.12 16.65
CA THR A 16 -8.30 -2.01 17.66
C THR A 16 -8.00 -3.38 17.06
N ALA A 17 -8.94 -3.97 16.31
CA ALA A 17 -8.73 -5.26 15.66
C ALA A 17 -7.62 -5.21 14.61
N LEU A 18 -7.60 -4.20 13.74
CA LEU A 18 -6.53 -4.01 12.74
C LEU A 18 -5.19 -3.69 13.39
N GLY A 19 -5.17 -2.89 14.46
CA GLY A 19 -3.95 -2.60 15.22
C GLY A 19 -3.35 -3.85 15.87
N ALA A 20 -4.18 -4.70 16.47
CA ALA A 20 -3.75 -5.98 17.03
C ALA A 20 -3.22 -6.94 15.95
N CYS A 21 -3.93 -7.08 14.83
CA CYS A 21 -3.46 -7.90 13.70
C CYS A 21 -2.19 -7.32 13.03
N ALA A 22 -2.04 -6.00 12.94
CA ALA A 22 -0.86 -5.38 12.32
C ALA A 22 0.37 -5.38 13.24
N GLY A 23 0.18 -5.51 14.55
CA GLY A 23 1.25 -5.64 15.54
C GLY A 23 1.75 -7.06 15.76
N ALA A 24 1.05 -8.07 15.24
CA ALA A 24 1.39 -9.49 15.41
C ALA A 24 2.00 -10.08 14.12
N PRO A 25 3.17 -10.74 14.17
CA PRO A 25 3.77 -11.36 12.99
C PRO A 25 2.91 -12.52 12.47
N GLY A 26 2.76 -12.61 11.15
CA GLY A 26 1.94 -13.60 10.45
C GLY A 26 0.47 -13.20 10.23
N TYR A 27 0.05 -12.02 10.70
CA TYR A 27 -1.34 -11.55 10.65
C TYR A 27 -1.62 -10.45 9.61
N GLY A 28 -0.64 -10.01 8.82
CA GLY A 28 -0.82 -9.01 7.76
C GLY A 28 -1.90 -9.37 6.74
N ARG A 29 -1.94 -10.64 6.31
CA ARG A 29 -3.02 -11.17 5.44
C ARG A 29 -4.38 -11.21 6.13
N ALA A 30 -4.43 -11.42 7.45
CA ALA A 30 -5.68 -11.35 8.21
C ALA A 30 -6.15 -9.90 8.35
N ALA A 31 -5.24 -8.97 8.67
CA ALA A 31 -5.50 -7.54 8.71
C ALA A 31 -6.03 -7.03 7.35
N ALA A 32 -5.44 -7.47 6.24
CA ALA A 32 -5.91 -7.16 4.88
C ALA A 32 -7.34 -7.65 4.60
N ARG A 33 -7.72 -8.84 5.10
CA ARG A 33 -9.09 -9.36 4.98
C ARG A 33 -10.08 -8.55 5.79
N VAL A 34 -9.73 -8.17 7.03
CA VAL A 34 -10.56 -7.33 7.90
C VAL A 34 -10.75 -5.94 7.28
N LEU A 35 -9.69 -5.33 6.74
CA LEU A 35 -9.75 -4.04 6.04
C LEU A 35 -10.72 -4.10 4.85
N ARG A 36 -10.56 -5.10 3.97
CA ARG A 36 -11.46 -5.31 2.81
C ARG A 36 -12.89 -5.66 3.21
N ALA A 37 -13.12 -6.21 4.41
CA ALA A 37 -14.46 -6.43 4.95
C ALA A 37 -15.11 -5.12 5.41
N ALA A 38 -14.33 -4.24 6.07
CA ALA A 38 -14.77 -2.89 6.47
C ALA A 38 -15.15 -2.03 5.25
N GLU A 39 -14.30 -1.99 4.20
CA GLU A 39 -14.58 -1.26 2.94
C GLU A 39 -15.90 -1.69 2.24
N LYS A 40 -16.26 -2.97 2.40
CA LYS A 40 -17.46 -3.57 1.82
C LYS A 40 -18.68 -3.45 2.75
N GLY A 41 -18.57 -2.77 3.89
CA GLY A 41 -19.62 -2.67 4.90
C GLY A 41 -19.97 -4.01 5.58
N ARG A 42 -19.17 -5.06 5.37
CA ARG A 42 -19.48 -6.43 5.81
C ARG A 42 -19.26 -6.67 7.30
N LEU A 43 -18.60 -5.75 7.99
CA LEU A 43 -18.47 -5.80 9.45
C LEU A 43 -19.70 -5.22 10.16
N GLY A 44 -20.55 -4.45 9.47
CA GLY A 44 -21.60 -3.64 10.08
C GLY A 44 -21.08 -2.30 10.61
N GLY A 45 -21.98 -1.32 10.76
CA GLY A 45 -21.67 0.03 11.24
C GLY A 45 -20.95 0.93 10.21
N ASP A 46 -20.83 2.21 10.52
CA ASP A 46 -20.15 3.24 9.69
C ASP A 46 -18.61 3.20 9.79
N ALA A 47 -18.04 2.04 10.10
CA ALA A 47 -16.60 1.84 10.31
C ALA A 47 -15.82 1.89 8.97
N ARG A 48 -15.65 3.10 8.43
CA ARG A 48 -14.90 3.36 7.19
C ARG A 48 -13.39 3.37 7.47
N PRO A 49 -12.57 2.60 6.75
CA PRO A 49 -11.12 2.67 6.87
C PRO A 49 -10.55 4.05 6.51
N ASP A 50 -9.49 4.44 7.21
CA ASP A 50 -8.73 5.67 6.94
C ASP A 50 -7.31 5.37 6.41
N ARG A 51 -6.55 6.41 6.06
CA ARG A 51 -5.15 6.26 5.60
C ARG A 51 -4.25 5.59 6.64
N ARG A 52 -4.51 5.78 7.94
CA ARG A 52 -3.70 5.21 9.03
C ARG A 52 -3.85 3.70 9.07
N LEU A 53 -5.08 3.20 8.95
CA LEU A 53 -5.37 1.77 8.85
C LEU A 53 -4.72 1.13 7.64
N TYR A 54 -4.85 1.75 6.46
CA TYR A 54 -4.15 1.28 5.26
C TYR A 54 -2.64 1.21 5.47
N ARG A 55 -2.01 2.25 6.00
CA ARG A 55 -0.57 2.25 6.29
C ARG A 55 -0.18 1.13 7.25
N GLN A 56 -0.96 0.88 8.31
CA GLN A 56 -0.70 -0.20 9.27
C GLN A 56 -0.80 -1.59 8.62
N VAL A 57 -1.84 -1.81 7.81
CA VAL A 57 -2.02 -3.09 7.08
C VAL A 57 -0.93 -3.29 6.04
N LEU A 58 -0.57 -2.27 5.25
CA LEU A 58 0.54 -2.32 4.30
C LEU A 58 1.87 -2.65 4.99
N ALA A 59 2.12 -2.05 6.17
CA ALA A 59 3.32 -2.29 6.97
C ALA A 59 3.38 -3.70 7.58
N ALA A 60 2.22 -4.34 7.81
CA ALA A 60 2.08 -5.72 8.31
C ALA A 60 1.99 -6.78 7.20
N MET A 61 1.70 -6.39 5.95
CA MET A 61 1.90 -7.25 4.76
C MET A 61 3.38 -7.23 4.31
N ALA A 62 4.01 -6.05 4.33
CA ALA A 62 5.43 -5.94 4.69
C ALA A 62 5.64 -6.46 6.13
N GLY A 63 6.87 -6.68 6.61
CA GLY A 63 7.05 -7.40 7.90
C GLY A 63 6.77 -8.91 7.77
N ASP A 64 5.59 -9.32 7.32
CA ASP A 64 5.23 -10.74 7.14
C ASP A 64 5.85 -11.40 5.90
N GLY A 65 6.02 -10.65 4.82
CA GLY A 65 6.60 -11.17 3.56
C GLY A 65 5.67 -11.07 2.35
N ASP A 66 4.40 -10.74 2.57
CA ASP A 66 3.40 -10.53 1.53
C ASP A 66 3.54 -9.16 0.83
N VAL A 67 4.75 -8.86 0.35
CA VAL A 67 5.07 -7.55 -0.23
C VAL A 67 4.32 -7.32 -1.54
N SER A 68 4.11 -8.36 -2.34
CA SER A 68 3.27 -8.31 -3.55
C SER A 68 1.80 -8.02 -3.21
N GLY A 69 1.24 -8.64 -2.17
CA GLY A 69 -0.10 -8.31 -1.68
C GLY A 69 -0.23 -6.87 -1.16
N ALA A 70 0.83 -6.34 -0.52
CA ALA A 70 0.91 -4.94 -0.12
C ALA A 70 0.94 -4.00 -1.35
N ALA A 71 1.69 -4.35 -2.39
CA ALA A 71 1.75 -3.59 -3.65
C ALA A 71 0.42 -3.60 -4.41
N GLU A 72 -0.29 -4.72 -4.45
CA GLU A 72 -1.66 -4.78 -5.00
C GLU A 72 -2.63 -3.92 -4.21
N MET A 73 -2.60 -3.98 -2.87
CA MET A 73 -3.45 -3.15 -2.02
C MET A 73 -3.18 -1.66 -2.25
N LEU A 74 -1.91 -1.24 -2.30
CA LEU A 74 -1.53 0.14 -2.55
C LEU A 74 -1.95 0.64 -3.95
N ARG A 75 -1.92 -0.23 -4.98
CA ARG A 75 -2.45 0.08 -6.31
C ARG A 75 -3.98 0.22 -6.31
N GLY A 76 -4.68 -0.55 -5.47
CA GLY A 76 -6.14 -0.48 -5.29
C GLY A 76 -6.63 0.72 -4.47
N MET A 77 -5.78 1.34 -3.66
CA MET A 77 -6.08 2.61 -2.98
C MET A 77 -6.29 3.73 -4.00
N GLY A 78 -7.25 4.63 -3.76
CA GLY A 78 -7.61 5.70 -4.70
C GLY A 78 -8.51 5.29 -5.87
N GLY A 79 -9.04 4.06 -5.86
CA GLY A 79 -10.13 3.65 -6.74
C GLY A 79 -9.77 3.36 -8.20
N ARG A 80 -10.67 2.65 -8.89
CA ARG A 80 -10.62 2.46 -10.35
C ARG A 80 -11.29 3.64 -11.03
N ARG A 81 -10.55 4.73 -11.18
CA ARG A 81 -10.99 5.94 -11.91
C ARG A 81 -11.08 5.64 -13.42
N GLY A 82 -12.11 4.92 -13.87
CA GLY A 82 -12.28 4.55 -15.28
C GLY A 82 -13.57 3.84 -15.72
N GLU A 83 -14.02 2.78 -15.03
CA GLU A 83 -14.87 1.77 -15.69
C GLU A 83 -16.32 1.64 -15.18
N ASP A 84 -16.59 1.78 -13.87
CA ASP A 84 -17.94 1.61 -13.31
C ASP A 84 -18.70 2.96 -13.23
N LYS A 85 -19.23 3.45 -14.36
CA LYS A 85 -19.95 4.74 -14.46
C LYS A 85 -21.30 4.84 -13.71
N GLU A 86 -21.80 3.75 -13.13
CA GLU A 86 -23.11 3.70 -12.47
C GLU A 86 -23.06 3.66 -10.93
N ALA A 87 -21.87 3.60 -10.32
CA ALA A 87 -21.76 3.61 -8.86
C ALA A 87 -21.94 5.03 -8.28
N PRO A 88 -22.90 5.29 -7.38
CA PRO A 88 -23.13 6.62 -6.83
C PRO A 88 -21.94 7.07 -5.95
N PRO A 89 -21.50 8.35 -6.04
CA PRO A 89 -20.30 8.87 -5.39
C PRO A 89 -20.46 9.04 -3.87
N THR A 90 -20.51 7.93 -3.14
CA THR A 90 -20.78 7.86 -1.69
C THR A 90 -19.62 7.26 -0.90
N LYS A 91 -18.60 6.73 -1.58
CA LYS A 91 -17.35 6.24 -0.99
C LYS A 91 -16.25 7.27 -1.25
N ARG A 92 -15.81 7.97 -0.20
CA ARG A 92 -14.55 8.75 -0.25
C ARG A 92 -13.41 7.76 -0.49
N GLU A 93 -12.84 7.79 -1.67
CA GLU A 93 -11.69 6.96 -2.03
C GLU A 93 -10.47 7.39 -1.18
N VAL A 94 -9.85 6.42 -0.52
CA VAL A 94 -8.70 6.69 0.36
C VAL A 94 -7.45 6.71 -0.50
N GLU A 95 -7.09 7.90 -0.99
CA GLU A 95 -5.81 8.11 -1.70
C GLU A 95 -4.62 7.78 -0.79
N PRO A 96 -3.60 7.03 -1.26
CA PRO A 96 -2.42 6.70 -0.49
C PRO A 96 -1.50 7.93 -0.33
N ASP A 97 -1.14 8.23 0.92
CA ASP A 97 -0.15 9.26 1.22
C ASP A 97 1.29 8.80 0.89
N ALA A 98 2.26 9.69 1.11
CA ALA A 98 3.67 9.36 0.89
C ALA A 98 4.14 8.22 1.81
N ALA A 99 3.61 8.10 3.03
CA ALA A 99 4.02 7.08 3.99
C ALA A 99 3.53 5.67 3.61
N CYS A 100 2.33 5.55 3.03
CA CYS A 100 1.81 4.29 2.47
C CYS A 100 2.72 3.80 1.32
N ARG A 101 3.15 4.73 0.45
CA ARG A 101 4.02 4.45 -0.70
C ARG A 101 5.43 4.07 -0.26
N ASP A 102 6.01 4.86 0.64
CA ASP A 102 7.33 4.62 1.25
C ASP A 102 7.43 3.22 1.86
N VAL A 103 6.41 2.79 2.63
CA VAL A 103 6.40 1.48 3.30
C VAL A 103 6.50 0.33 2.29
N VAL A 104 5.71 0.37 1.22
CA VAL A 104 5.69 -0.72 0.23
C VAL A 104 6.93 -0.71 -0.65
N VAL A 105 7.38 0.46 -1.11
CA VAL A 105 8.61 0.57 -1.92
C VAL A 105 9.83 0.17 -1.08
N ALA A 106 9.93 0.62 0.18
CA ALA A 106 11.00 0.17 1.07
C ALA A 106 10.93 -1.35 1.28
N ALA A 107 9.75 -1.92 1.52
CA ALA A 107 9.61 -3.37 1.65
C ALA A 107 10.04 -4.14 0.39
N LEU A 108 9.75 -3.64 -0.81
CA LEU A 108 10.20 -4.24 -2.09
C LEU A 108 11.73 -4.09 -2.27
N CYS A 109 12.30 -2.94 -1.92
CA CYS A 109 13.73 -2.68 -2.07
C CYS A 109 14.58 -3.37 -1.00
N ASP A 110 14.20 -3.30 0.28
CA ASP A 110 14.96 -3.85 1.40
C ASP A 110 14.94 -5.38 1.39
N ARG A 111 13.81 -5.98 0.98
CA ARG A 111 13.66 -7.44 0.86
C ARG A 111 14.08 -8.01 -0.48
N ALA A 112 14.62 -7.19 -1.38
CA ALA A 112 15.21 -7.64 -2.63
C ALA A 112 16.46 -8.50 -2.36
N GLY A 113 16.24 -9.80 -2.18
CA GLY A 113 17.21 -10.85 -2.46
C GLY A 113 17.19 -11.29 -3.93
N GLY A 114 16.23 -10.82 -4.73
CA GLY A 114 16.04 -11.21 -6.12
C GLY A 114 15.65 -10.04 -7.06
N PRO A 115 15.71 -10.28 -8.39
CA PRO A 115 15.41 -9.27 -9.41
C PRO A 115 13.91 -9.00 -9.60
N GLU A 116 13.02 -9.90 -9.16
CA GLU A 116 11.57 -9.75 -9.32
C GLU A 116 10.97 -8.77 -8.28
N GLU A 117 11.48 -8.71 -7.06
CA GLU A 117 11.09 -7.70 -6.06
C GLU A 117 11.47 -6.29 -6.54
N VAL A 118 12.67 -6.15 -7.10
CA VAL A 118 13.13 -4.89 -7.72
C VAL A 118 12.25 -4.52 -8.90
N ARG A 119 11.94 -5.46 -9.79
CA ARG A 119 11.00 -5.24 -10.91
C ARG A 119 9.63 -4.77 -10.41
N GLN A 120 9.08 -5.38 -9.37
CA GLN A 120 7.82 -4.96 -8.76
C GLN A 120 7.90 -3.53 -8.19
N ALA A 121 9.04 -3.14 -7.61
CA ALA A 121 9.29 -1.78 -7.12
C ALA A 121 9.24 -0.75 -8.27
N PHE A 122 9.86 -1.06 -9.42
CA PHE A 122 9.79 -0.22 -10.62
C PHE A 122 8.37 -0.08 -11.14
N GLU A 123 7.65 -1.18 -11.35
CA GLU A 123 6.27 -1.14 -11.87
C GLU A 123 5.33 -0.39 -10.93
N LEU A 124 5.53 -0.49 -9.61
CA LEU A 124 4.82 0.33 -8.64
C LEU A 124 5.17 1.82 -8.74
N CYS A 125 6.46 2.16 -8.87
CA CYS A 125 6.90 3.55 -9.00
C CYS A 125 6.45 4.20 -10.31
N LYS A 126 6.54 3.47 -11.43
CA LYS A 126 6.02 3.86 -12.74
C LYS A 126 4.51 4.06 -12.73
N HIS A 127 3.76 3.18 -12.06
CA HIS A 127 2.32 3.38 -11.85
C HIS A 127 2.02 4.67 -11.08
N MET A 128 2.82 5.02 -10.06
CA MET A 128 2.63 6.25 -9.29
C MET A 128 2.95 7.51 -10.12
N THR A 129 4.05 7.52 -10.89
CA THR A 129 4.45 8.67 -11.70
C THR A 129 3.57 8.84 -12.93
N GLU A 130 3.42 7.81 -13.76
CA GLU A 130 2.75 7.91 -15.06
C GLU A 130 1.21 7.89 -14.94
N LYS A 131 0.65 6.97 -14.13
CA LYS A 131 -0.82 6.81 -14.06
C LYS A 131 -1.48 7.70 -13.02
N LYS A 132 -0.76 8.07 -11.94
CA LYS A 132 -1.30 8.93 -10.87
C LYS A 132 -0.68 10.34 -10.85
N GLY A 133 0.34 10.63 -11.65
CA GLY A 133 1.00 11.96 -11.68
C GLY A 133 1.76 12.29 -10.40
N ILE A 134 2.11 11.29 -9.58
CA ILE A 134 2.69 11.50 -8.24
C ILE A 134 4.22 11.41 -8.33
N PRO A 135 4.98 12.48 -8.05
CA PRO A 135 6.43 12.42 -8.05
C PRO A 135 6.96 11.52 -6.91
N LEU A 136 7.97 10.70 -7.24
CA LEU A 136 8.67 9.87 -6.25
C LEU A 136 9.51 10.75 -5.32
N GLY A 137 9.53 10.51 -4.01
CA GLY A 137 10.42 11.24 -3.10
C GLY A 137 11.89 10.83 -3.28
N PRO A 138 12.88 11.68 -2.90
CA PRO A 138 14.31 11.34 -2.97
C PRO A 138 14.66 10.03 -2.25
N LYS A 139 13.98 9.73 -1.14
CA LYS A 139 14.10 8.47 -0.39
C LYS A 139 13.74 7.24 -1.24
N ILE A 140 12.64 7.30 -1.99
CA ILE A 140 12.21 6.20 -2.89
C ILE A 140 13.26 5.97 -3.98
N LEU A 141 13.77 7.04 -4.60
CA LEU A 141 14.77 6.95 -5.65
C LEU A 141 16.08 6.34 -5.13
N ARG A 142 16.54 6.76 -3.93
CA ARG A 142 17.71 6.16 -3.27
C ARG A 142 17.52 4.67 -3.00
N LEU A 143 16.34 4.26 -2.49
CA LEU A 143 16.02 2.85 -2.24
C LEU A 143 16.04 2.02 -3.53
N LEU A 144 15.44 2.53 -4.62
CA LEU A 144 15.48 1.89 -5.94
C LEU A 144 16.92 1.76 -6.44
N ALA A 145 17.72 2.83 -6.42
CA ALA A 145 19.11 2.79 -6.88
C ALA A 145 19.94 1.75 -6.11
N THR A 146 19.78 1.68 -4.78
CA THR A 146 20.44 0.67 -3.93
C THR A 146 19.93 -0.76 -4.17
N ALA A 147 18.65 -0.93 -4.53
CA ALA A 147 18.10 -2.24 -4.86
C ALA A 147 18.61 -2.75 -6.22
N VAL A 148 18.67 -1.87 -7.23
CA VAL A 148 19.15 -2.25 -8.58
C VAL A 148 20.65 -2.52 -8.62
N ALA A 149 21.45 -1.74 -7.89
CA ALA A 149 22.89 -1.98 -7.76
C ALA A 149 23.19 -3.39 -7.22
N ARG A 150 22.31 -3.94 -6.36
CA ARG A 150 22.41 -5.33 -5.85
C ARG A 150 22.01 -6.39 -6.86
N THR A 151 21.15 -6.09 -7.85
CA THR A 151 20.72 -7.07 -8.87
C THR A 151 21.60 -7.06 -10.12
N GLY A 152 22.55 -6.13 -10.25
CA GLY A 152 23.42 -6.01 -11.43
C GLY A 152 22.71 -5.52 -12.70
N ASP A 153 21.49 -4.98 -12.59
CA ASP A 153 20.69 -4.49 -13.72
C ASP A 153 21.09 -3.04 -14.04
N GLU A 154 22.26 -2.88 -14.68
CA GLU A 154 22.89 -1.59 -15.01
C GLU A 154 21.92 -0.65 -15.75
N ARG A 155 21.10 -1.19 -16.67
CA ARG A 155 20.13 -0.41 -17.45
C ARG A 155 19.12 0.28 -16.54
N ARG A 156 18.55 -0.44 -15.57
CA ARG A 156 17.61 0.13 -14.60
C ARG A 156 18.30 1.07 -13.61
N ALA A 157 19.58 0.86 -13.30
CA ALA A 157 20.34 1.76 -12.43
C ALA A 157 20.49 3.13 -13.10
N LEU A 158 20.84 3.15 -14.39
CA LEU A 158 20.93 4.36 -15.20
C LEU A 158 19.58 5.07 -15.37
N GLU A 159 18.47 4.33 -15.46
CA GLU A 159 17.11 4.89 -15.49
C GLU A 159 16.79 5.65 -14.18
N VAL A 160 17.03 5.05 -13.02
CA VAL A 160 16.81 5.72 -11.71
C VAL A 160 17.77 6.89 -11.50
N LEU A 161 19.03 6.78 -11.94
CA LEU A 161 20.00 7.89 -11.89
C LEU A 161 19.57 9.07 -12.76
N ARG A 162 18.99 8.82 -13.94
CA ARG A 162 18.38 9.88 -14.78
C ARG A 162 17.17 10.52 -14.13
N ASP A 163 16.28 9.73 -13.52
CA ASP A 163 15.11 10.23 -12.79
C ASP A 163 15.45 11.02 -11.51
N MET A 164 16.65 10.79 -10.94
CA MET A 164 17.23 11.63 -9.89
C MET A 164 17.85 12.90 -10.47
N GLY A 165 18.69 12.80 -11.50
CA GLY A 165 19.42 13.93 -12.08
C GLY A 165 18.59 14.89 -12.94
N GLY A 166 17.48 14.43 -13.50
CA GLY A 166 16.54 15.26 -14.28
C GLY A 166 15.71 16.22 -13.42
N ARG A 167 15.75 16.06 -12.09
CA ARG A 167 15.13 16.99 -11.14
C ARG A 167 16.14 18.06 -10.77
N LYS A 168 15.97 19.25 -11.34
CA LYS A 168 16.55 20.45 -10.74
C LYS A 168 16.05 20.54 -9.30
N MET A 169 16.98 20.77 -8.37
CA MET A 169 16.61 21.22 -7.02
C MET A 169 16.19 22.68 -7.15
N GLU A 170 14.88 22.91 -7.15
CA GLU A 170 14.26 24.22 -6.88
C GLU A 170 13.77 24.25 -5.43
#